data_AF-A0A967FN89-F1
#
_entry.id   AF-A0A967FN89-F1
#
_cell.length_a   1.000
_cell.length_b   1.000
_cell.length_c   1.000
_cell.angle_alpha   90.00
_cell.angle_beta   90.00
_cell.angle_gamma   90.00
#
_symmetry.space_group_name_H-M   'P 1'
#
loop_
_entity.id
_entity.type
_entity.pdbx_description
1 polymer ?
#
loop_
_entity_poly.entity_id
_entity_poly.type
_entity_poly.pdbx_seq_one_letter_code
_entity_poly.pdbx_strand_id
1 'polypeptide(L)' 'MEFVWVLDPLDGTKNFSYEIPFFCTTICLLKNKEPVVAVIYEPITDNLFYATKGGGAFKNDEPIHVSGQSEISQSMLL' A
#
# COMPACT_ATOMS: atom_id res chain seq x y z
N MET A 1 -9.52 -15.53 -18.95
CA MET A 1 -9.02 -14.35 -18.21
C MET A 1 -8.14 -14.88 -17.11
N GLU A 2 -6.89 -14.42 -17.05
CA GLU A 2 -5.91 -14.92 -16.08
C GLU A 2 -5.90 -13.99 -14.86
N PHE A 3 -5.98 -14.57 -13.66
CA PHE A 3 -5.88 -13.88 -12.40
C PHE A 3 -4.64 -14.36 -11.64
N VAL A 4 -3.84 -13.42 -11.14
CA VAL A 4 -2.62 -13.71 -10.37
C VAL A 4 -2.63 -12.89 -9.09
N TRP A 5 -2.43 -13.56 -7.97
CA TRP A 5 -2.19 -12.90 -6.69
C TRP A 5 -0.69 -12.71 -6.50
N VAL A 6 -0.30 -11.47 -6.17
CA VAL A 6 1.06 -11.09 -5.79
C VAL A 6 0.99 -10.66 -4.33
N LEU A 7 1.89 -11.19 -3.50
CA LEU A 7 1.83 -11.00 -2.06
C LEU A 7 3.23 -10.85 -1.48
N ASP A 8 3.38 -9.90 -0.56
CA ASP A 8 4.48 -9.83 0.40
C ASP A 8 3.88 -9.99 1.80
N PRO A 9 4.08 -11.13 2.47
CA PRO A 9 3.50 -11.37 3.78
C PRO A 9 4.07 -10.43 4.86
N LEU A 10 5.29 -9.91 4.67
CA LEU A 10 5.98 -9.04 5.62
C LEU A 10 6.95 -8.11 4.88
N ASP A 11 6.45 -6.95 4.45
CA ASP A 11 7.29 -5.84 4.05
C ASP A 11 7.83 -5.14 5.30
N GLY A 12 9.13 -4.85 5.32
CA GLY A 12 9.81 -4.33 6.51
C GLY A 12 10.37 -5.41 7.45
N THR A 13 10.76 -6.59 6.94
CA THR A 13 11.34 -7.69 7.75
C THR A 13 12.43 -7.26 8.73
N LYS A 14 13.31 -6.31 8.34
CA LYS A 14 14.32 -5.75 9.26
C LYS A 14 13.67 -4.99 10.41
N ASN A 15 12.72 -4.12 10.11
CA ASN A 15 12.01 -3.33 11.11
C ASN A 15 11.28 -4.27 12.08
N PHE A 16 10.58 -5.26 11.56
CA PHE A 16 9.95 -6.31 12.37
C PHE A 16 10.95 -7.02 13.29
N SER A 17 12.11 -7.44 12.75
CA SER A 17 13.15 -8.14 13.54
C SER A 17 13.80 -7.29 14.62
N TYR A 18 13.81 -5.96 14.45
CA TYR A 18 14.35 -5.00 15.41
C TYR A 18 13.26 -4.32 16.26
N GLU A 19 12.03 -4.84 16.25
CA GLU A 19 10.89 -4.27 16.98
C GLU A 19 10.59 -2.80 16.63
N ILE A 20 11.00 -2.37 15.43
CA ILE A 20 10.67 -1.05 14.89
C ILE A 20 9.25 -1.16 14.28
N PRO A 21 8.27 -0.35 14.73
CA PRO A 21 6.85 -0.51 14.39
C PRO A 21 6.47 -0.03 12.97
N PHE A 22 7.34 -0.23 11.99
CA PHE A 22 7.15 0.16 10.60
C PHE A 22 7.28 -1.05 9.68
N PHE A 23 6.20 -1.82 9.56
CA PHE A 23 6.09 -2.99 8.69
C PHE A 23 4.62 -3.22 8.31
N CYS A 24 4.39 -3.93 7.20
CA CYS A 24 3.04 -4.18 6.71
C CYS A 24 2.94 -5.51 5.95
N THR A 25 1.72 -5.95 5.69
CA THR A 25 1.41 -7.03 4.74
C THR A 25 0.80 -6.43 3.48
N THR A 26 1.22 -6.90 2.31
CA THR A 26 0.73 -6.39 1.01
C THR A 26 0.18 -7.50 0.13
N ILE A 27 -0.94 -7.22 -0.55
CA ILE A 27 -1.59 -8.13 -1.49
C ILE A 27 -2.08 -7.35 -2.70
N CYS A 28 -1.84 -7.87 -3.90
CA CYS A 28 -2.30 -7.32 -5.17
C CYS A 28 -2.91 -8.41 -6.04
N LEU A 29 -4.06 -8.11 -6.65
CA LEU A 29 -4.67 -8.94 -7.69
C LEU A 29 -4.36 -8.34 -9.06
N LEU A 30 -3.73 -9.14 -9.91
CA LEU A 30 -3.55 -8.85 -11.32
C LEU A 30 -4.64 -9.55 -12.14
N LYS A 31 -5.22 -8.85 -13.10
CA LYS A 31 -6.07 -9.41 -14.16
C LYS A 31 -5.38 -9.18 -15.49
N ASN A 32 -5.02 -10.25 -16.21
CA ASN A 32 -4.26 -10.17 -17.46
C ASN A 32 -2.98 -9.29 -17.32
N LYS A 33 -2.22 -9.48 -16.24
CA LYS A 33 -1.00 -8.73 -15.87
C LYS A 33 -1.21 -7.26 -15.48
N GLU A 34 -2.45 -6.77 -15.39
CA GLU A 34 -2.74 -5.42 -14.89
C GLU A 34 -3.24 -5.46 -13.43
N PRO A 35 -2.74 -4.61 -12.53
CA PRO A 35 -3.28 -4.47 -11.18
C PRO A 35 -4.74 -4.00 -11.22
N VAL A 36 -5.61 -4.75 -10.56
CA VAL A 36 -7.04 -4.43 -10.44
C VAL A 36 -7.48 -4.17 -9.00
N VAL A 37 -6.80 -4.76 -8.02
CA VAL A 37 -7.02 -4.54 -6.58
C VAL A 37 -5.66 -4.55 -5.88
N ALA A 38 -5.44 -3.65 -4.93
CA ALA A 38 -4.28 -3.66 -4.05
C ALA A 38 -4.71 -3.36 -2.61
N VAL A 39 -4.07 -4.02 -1.65
CA VAL A 39 -4.29 -3.87 -0.22
C VAL A 39 -2.93 -3.83 0.49
N ILE A 40 -2.77 -2.89 1.41
CA ILE A 40 -1.64 -2.78 2.33
C ILE A 40 -2.22 -2.66 3.73
N TYR A 41 -1.77 -3.50 4.66
CA TYR A 41 -2.22 -3.47 6.04
C TYR A 41 -1.05 -3.29 7.00
N GLU A 42 -1.06 -2.19 7.75
CA GLU A 42 -0.11 -1.90 8.83
C GLU A 42 -0.72 -2.35 10.18
N PRO A 43 -0.28 -3.48 10.77
CA PRO A 43 -0.94 -4.05 11.93
C PRO A 43 -0.72 -3.25 13.23
N ILE A 44 0.35 -2.45 13.32
CA ILE A 44 0.65 -1.68 14.54
C ILE A 44 -0.26 -0.48 14.69
N THR A 45 -0.58 0.18 13.57
CA THR A 45 -1.37 1.41 13.51
C THR A 45 -2.83 1.15 13.13
N ASP A 46 -3.19 -0.10 12.82
CA ASP A 46 -4.49 -0.50 12.30
C ASP A 46 -4.90 0.33 11.06
N ASN A 47 -3.93 0.57 10.18
CA ASN A 47 -4.18 1.24 8.90
C ASN A 47 -4.35 0.19 7.80
N LEU A 48 -5.53 0.18 7.20
CA LEU A 48 -5.84 -0.55 5.98
C LEU A 48 -5.87 0.43 4.81
N PHE A 49 -4.89 0.32 3.93
CA PHE A 49 -4.89 1.00 2.65
C PHE A 49 -5.38 0.06 1.56
N TYR A 50 -6.26 0.53 0.70
CA TYR A 50 -6.71 -0.26 -0.43
C TYR A 50 -7.08 0.61 -1.63
N ALA A 51 -6.97 0.02 -2.82
CA ALA A 51 -7.34 0.66 -4.07
C ALA A 51 -7.84 -0.35 -5.07
N THR A 52 -8.71 0.10 -5.98
CA THR A 52 -9.12 -0.68 -7.15
C THR A 52 -8.94 0.13 -8.43
N LYS A 53 -8.73 -0.55 -9.55
CA LYS A 53 -8.57 0.12 -10.85
C LYS A 53 -9.83 0.93 -11.18
N GLY A 54 -9.69 2.26 -11.22
CA GLY A 54 -10.79 3.20 -11.47
C GLY A 54 -11.67 3.52 -10.25
N GLY A 55 -11.43 2.89 -9.09
CA GLY A 55 -12.24 3.09 -7.88
C GLY A 55 -11.64 4.03 -6.84
N GLY A 56 -10.43 4.57 -7.09
CA GLY A 56 -9.72 5.42 -6.13
C GLY A 56 -8.90 4.63 -5.11
N ALA A 57 -8.36 5.35 -4.12
CA ALA A 57 -7.56 4.81 -3.04
C ALA A 57 -8.12 5.30 -1.69
N PHE A 58 -8.03 4.44 -0.68
CA PHE A 58 -8.62 4.66 0.64
C PHE A 58 -7.66 4.26 1.74
N LYS A 59 -7.82 4.89 2.90
CA LYS A 59 -7.23 4.50 4.17
C LYS A 59 -8.36 4.41 5.20
N ASN A 60 -8.61 3.23 5.74
CA ASN A 60 -9.68 2.99 6.73
C ASN A 60 -11.03 3.58 6.26
N ASP A 61 -11.44 3.22 5.05
CA ASP A 61 -12.66 3.68 4.36
C ASP A 61 -12.71 5.18 3.99
N GLU A 62 -11.73 5.98 4.43
CA GLU A 62 -11.61 7.38 4.05
C GLU A 62 -10.81 7.53 2.74
N PRO A 63 -11.31 8.29 1.74
CA PRO A 63 -10.62 8.48 0.47
C PRO A 63 -9.32 9.29 0.66
N ILE A 64 -8.24 8.83 0.04
CA ILE A 64 -6.93 9.50 0.09
C ILE A 64 -6.50 9.99 -1.30
N HIS A 65 -5.64 11.00 -1.31
CA HIS A 65 -5.09 11.60 -2.51
C HIS A 65 -3.63 12.00 -2.27
N VAL A 66 -2.86 12.07 -3.36
CA VAL A 66 -1.48 12.57 -3.31
C VAL A 66 -1.46 14.03 -2.86
N SER A 67 -0.32 14.47 -2.31
CA SER A 67 -0.12 15.89 -2.02
C SER A 67 -0.13 16.71 -3.32
N GLY A 68 -0.50 17.98 -3.22
CA GLY A 68 -0.39 18.94 -4.34
C GLY A 68 1.03 19.49 -4.53
N GLN A 69 2.05 18.92 -3.87
CA GLN A 69 3.40 19.47 -3.88
C GLN A 69 4.10 19.16 -5.21
N SER A 70 4.48 20.20 -5.94
CA SER A 70 5.23 20.10 -7.20
C SER A 70 6.67 20.58 -7.10
N GLU A 71 7.04 21.28 -6.02
CA GLU A 71 8.39 21.78 -5.82
C GLU A 71 9.25 20.79 -5.03
N ILE A 72 10.36 20.35 -5.63
CA ILE A 72 11.26 19.38 -5.01
C ILE A 72 11.90 19.90 -3.72
N SER A 73 12.18 21.21 -3.66
CA SER A 73 12.73 21.90 -2.49
C SER A 73 11.81 21.82 -1.26
N GLN A 74 10.53 21.54 -1.49
CA GLN A 74 9.50 21.42 -0.47
C GLN A 74 8.95 19.98 -0.37
N SER A 75 9.64 19.01 -0.98
CA SER A 75 9.30 17.59 -0.88
C SER A 75 10.00 16.94 0.32
N MET A 76 9.42 15.85 0.82
CA MET A 76 10.06 14.97 1.80
C MET A 76 10.41 13.66 1.11
N LEU A 77 11.67 13.26 1.19
CA LEU A 77 12.10 11.92 0.82
C LEU A 77 12.13 11.06 2.08
N LEU A 78 11.41 9.94 2.03
CA LEU A 78 11.37 8.92 3.07
C LEU A 78 12.45 7.86 2.82
#